data_AF-A0A926PJA4-F1
#
_entry.id   AF-A0A926PJA4-F1
#
_cell.length_a   1.000
_cell.length_b   1.000
_cell.length_c   1.000
_cell.angle_alpha   90.00
_cell.angle_beta   90.00
_cell.angle_gamma   90.00
#
_symmetry.space_group_name_H-M   'P 1'
#
loop_
_entity.id
_entity.type
_entity.pdbx_description
1 polymer ?
#
loop_
_entity_poly.entity_id
_entity_poly.type
_entity_poly.pdbx_seq_one_letter_code
_entity_poly.pdbx_strand_id
1 'polypeptide(L)'
;MNPNIDTKIDWQPLLDRLQFQGEKHLPQYPGDLKADLLAHAGLNDHARGETAYQLAVEIARLTTCCDPEIIYWFSRLVDLMKVQPSEAECRKVLLVD
;
A
#
# COMPACT_ATOMS: atom_id res chain seq x y z
N MET A 1 18.49 1.54 21.06
CA MET A 1 17.55 2.53 20.49
C MET A 1 16.59 1.76 19.60
N ASN A 2 15.32 1.68 19.98
CA ASN A 2 14.27 1.08 19.14
C ASN A 2 13.73 2.21 18.26
N PRO A 3 13.97 2.23 16.94
CA PRO A 3 13.29 3.18 16.08
C PRO A 3 11.84 2.73 15.95
N ASN A 4 10.92 3.56 16.46
CA ASN A 4 9.47 3.49 16.30
C ASN A 4 9.03 2.79 14.99
N ILE A 5 8.38 1.63 15.11
CA ILE A 5 7.77 0.88 13.99
C ILE A 5 6.35 1.44 13.70
N ASP A 6 6.13 2.74 13.88
CA ASP A 6 4.80 3.35 13.83
C ASP A 6 4.76 4.59 12.91
N THR A 7 5.72 4.70 11.99
CA THR A 7 5.65 5.72 10.93
C THR A 7 4.60 5.31 9.91
N LYS A 8 3.40 5.88 10.11
CA LYS A 8 2.32 5.95 9.12
C LYS A 8 2.89 6.50 7.81
N ILE A 9 2.72 5.77 6.71
CA ILE A 9 3.14 6.25 5.39
C ILE A 9 2.17 7.37 4.97
N ASP A 10 2.72 8.51 4.56
CA ASP A 10 1.94 9.60 4.00
C ASP A 10 1.73 9.36 2.50
N TRP A 11 0.49 9.09 2.08
CA TRP A 11 0.15 8.81 0.68
C TRP A 11 -0.21 10.06 -0.13
N GLN A 12 -0.28 11.23 0.50
CA GLN A 12 -0.64 12.49 -0.15
C GLN A 12 0.23 12.80 -1.38
N PRO A 13 1.57 12.57 -1.39
CA PRO A 13 2.40 12.84 -2.55
C PRO A 13 2.02 12.06 -3.82
N LEU A 14 1.43 10.87 -3.69
CA LEU A 14 0.93 10.10 -4.85
C LEU A 14 -0.44 10.60 -5.31
N LEU A 15 -1.30 10.99 -4.36
CA LEU A 15 -2.61 11.55 -4.66
C LEU A 15 -2.49 12.90 -5.37
N ASP A 16 -1.54 13.75 -4.97
CA ASP A 16 -1.29 15.06 -5.58
C ASP A 16 -0.80 14.96 -7.04
N ARG A 17 -0.27 13.80 -7.45
CA ARG A 17 0.18 13.52 -8.83
C ARG A 17 -0.95 13.06 -9.74
N LEU A 18 -2.12 12.73 -9.20
CA LEU A 18 -3.27 12.31 -10.00
C LEU A 18 -3.71 13.46 -10.90
N GLN A 19 -3.89 13.16 -12.17
CA GLN A 19 -4.35 14.11 -13.17
C GLN A 19 -5.84 13.94 -13.41
N PHE A 20 -6.58 15.03 -13.28
CA PHE A 20 -7.99 15.07 -13.64
C PHE A 20 -8.14 15.48 -15.11
N GLN A 21 -8.65 14.58 -15.96
CA GLN A 21 -8.84 14.85 -17.40
C GLN A 21 -10.23 15.45 -17.73
N GLY A 22 -10.82 16.19 -16.78
CA GLY A 22 -12.14 16.81 -16.90
C GLY A 22 -13.28 15.95 -16.35
N GLU A 23 -14.49 16.51 -16.34
CA GLU A 23 -15.66 16.03 -15.56
C GLU A 23 -16.15 14.60 -15.87
N LYS A 24 -15.67 13.98 -16.96
CA LYS A 24 -16.12 12.65 -17.42
C LYS A 24 -15.07 11.55 -17.29
N HIS A 25 -13.86 11.86 -16.84
CA HIS A 25 -12.77 10.91 -16.74
C HIS A 25 -12.34 10.72 -15.29
N LEU A 26 -12.14 9.47 -14.88
CA LEU A 26 -11.58 9.16 -13.57
C LEU A 26 -10.13 9.68 -13.51
N PRO A 27 -9.66 10.15 -12.34
CA PRO A 27 -8.28 10.60 -12.22
C PRO A 27 -7.31 9.48 -12.58
N GLN A 28 -6.29 9.82 -13.33
CA GLN A 28 -5.24 8.88 -13.74
C GLN A 28 -3.89 9.31 -13.19
N TYR A 29 -3.09 8.32 -12.82
CA TYR A 29 -1.72 8.49 -12.41
C TYR A 29 -0.83 8.56 -13.66
N PRO A 30 -0.03 9.62 -13.85
CA PRO A 30 0.68 9.86 -15.11
C PRO A 30 1.93 8.98 -15.31
N GLY A 31 2.25 8.07 -14.39
CA GLY A 31 3.46 7.25 -14.40
C GLY A 31 3.17 5.76 -14.14
N ASP A 32 4.21 5.02 -13.77
CA ASP A 32 4.05 3.64 -13.33
C ASP A 32 3.56 3.62 -11.87
N LEU A 33 2.23 3.57 -11.72
CA LEU A 33 1.57 3.57 -10.41
C LEU A 33 2.09 2.45 -9.51
N LYS A 34 2.35 1.27 -10.07
CA LYS A 34 2.81 0.11 -9.31
C LYS A 34 4.21 0.35 -8.74
N ALA A 35 5.15 0.72 -9.61
CA ALA A 35 6.53 0.97 -9.21
C ALA A 35 6.60 2.09 -8.15
N ASP A 36 5.85 3.17 -8.36
CA ASP A 36 5.84 4.30 -7.43
C ASP A 36 5.19 3.94 -6.07
N LEU A 37 4.10 3.15 -6.05
CA LEU A 37 3.49 2.66 -4.81
C LEU A 37 4.42 1.75 -4.01
N LEU A 38 5.08 0.80 -4.69
CA LEU A 38 6.03 -0.10 -4.06
C LEU A 38 7.24 0.68 -3.52
N ALA A 39 7.75 1.65 -4.27
CA ALA A 39 8.91 2.44 -3.86
C ALA A 39 8.57 3.29 -2.64
N HIS A 40 7.42 3.95 -2.67
CA HIS A 40 6.93 4.81 -1.59
C HIS A 40 6.68 4.04 -0.29
N ALA A 41 6.28 2.78 -0.40
CA ALA A 41 6.09 1.88 0.74
C ALA A 41 7.38 1.19 1.22
N GLY A 42 8.51 1.33 0.49
CA GLY A 42 9.73 0.57 0.75
C GLY A 42 9.63 -0.93 0.42
N LEU A 43 8.80 -1.29 -0.56
CA LEU A 43 8.44 -2.67 -0.94
C LEU A 43 8.87 -3.08 -2.35
N ASN A 44 9.75 -2.32 -3.03
CA ASN A 44 10.16 -2.55 -4.42
C ASN A 44 10.57 -3.99 -4.75
N ASP A 45 11.31 -4.65 -3.85
CA ASP A 45 11.78 -6.03 -4.05
C ASP A 45 11.07 -7.03 -3.12
N HIS A 46 9.97 -6.62 -2.49
CA HIS A 46 9.28 -7.42 -1.50
C HIS A 46 8.13 -8.20 -2.15
N ALA A 47 8.22 -9.54 -2.15
CA ALA A 47 7.19 -10.40 -2.76
C ALA A 47 5.76 -10.11 -2.25
N ARG A 48 5.60 -9.80 -0.96
CA ARG A 48 4.29 -9.40 -0.41
C ARG A 48 3.80 -8.03 -0.92
N GLY A 49 4.69 -7.13 -1.31
CA GLY A 49 4.33 -5.85 -1.92
C GLY A 49 3.66 -6.04 -3.27
N GLU A 50 4.22 -6.92 -4.11
CA GLU A 50 3.59 -7.32 -5.37
C GLU A 50 2.19 -7.87 -5.14
N THR A 51 2.04 -8.82 -4.21
CA THR A 51 0.74 -9.42 -3.88
C THR A 51 -0.25 -8.39 -3.38
N ALA A 52 0.18 -7.45 -2.53
CA ALA A 52 -0.67 -6.37 -2.04
C ALA A 52 -1.14 -5.45 -3.18
N TYR A 53 -0.27 -5.12 -4.14
CA TYR A 53 -0.65 -4.34 -5.31
C TYR A 53 -1.68 -5.06 -6.18
N GLN A 54 -1.45 -6.35 -6.50
CA GLN A 54 -2.41 -7.12 -7.30
C GLN A 54 -3.77 -7.21 -6.61
N LEU A 55 -3.79 -7.44 -5.28
CA LEU A 55 -5.03 -7.47 -4.52
C LEU A 55 -5.75 -6.11 -4.51
N ALA A 56 -5.02 -5.00 -4.39
CA ALA A 56 -5.61 -3.65 -4.50
C ALA A 56 -6.29 -3.44 -5.86
N VAL A 57 -5.64 -3.89 -6.94
CA VAL A 57 -6.21 -3.84 -8.30
C VAL A 57 -7.46 -4.72 -8.40
N GLU A 58 -7.44 -5.93 -7.86
CA GLU A 58 -8.59 -6.84 -7.88
C GLU A 58 -9.78 -6.28 -7.11
N ILE A 59 -9.56 -5.65 -5.95
CA ILE A 59 -10.63 -4.99 -5.19
C ILE A 59 -11.18 -3.82 -5.99
N ALA A 60 -10.32 -2.96 -6.55
CA ALA A 60 -10.74 -1.81 -7.34
C ALA A 60 -11.53 -2.23 -8.61
N ARG A 61 -11.26 -3.40 -9.19
CA ARG A 61 -12.02 -3.93 -10.33
C ARG A 61 -13.48 -4.23 -10.03
N LEU A 62 -13.84 -4.45 -8.76
CA LEU A 62 -15.23 -4.71 -8.35
C LEU A 62 -16.06 -3.43 -8.26
N THR A 63 -15.43 -2.26 -8.44
CA THR A 63 -16.01 -0.93 -8.22
C THR A 63 -15.69 -0.02 -9.41
N THR A 64 -14.78 0.96 -9.26
CA THR A 64 -14.51 1.96 -10.31
C THR A 64 -13.23 1.69 -11.10
N CYS A 65 -12.36 0.81 -10.56
CA CYS A 65 -11.08 0.44 -11.14
C CYS A 65 -10.20 1.64 -11.54
N CYS A 66 -10.18 2.68 -10.69
CA CYS A 66 -9.36 3.87 -10.91
C CYS A 66 -8.12 3.93 -10.02
N ASP A 67 -7.13 4.68 -10.47
CA ASP A 67 -5.86 4.85 -9.75
C ASP A 67 -6.01 5.37 -8.32
N PRO A 68 -6.88 6.36 -8.00
CA PRO A 68 -7.15 6.75 -6.62
C PRO A 68 -7.63 5.59 -5.74
N GLU A 69 -8.48 4.72 -6.28
CA GLU A 69 -9.01 3.58 -5.55
C GLU A 69 -7.95 2.50 -5.35
N ILE A 70 -7.09 2.27 -6.35
CA ILE A 70 -5.92 1.38 -6.23
C ILE A 70 -4.97 1.91 -5.14
N ILE A 71 -4.66 3.20 -5.12
CA ILE A 71 -3.83 3.85 -4.08
C ILE A 71 -4.46 3.63 -2.71
N TYR A 72 -5.78 3.85 -2.59
CA TYR A 72 -6.51 3.66 -1.34
C TYR A 72 -6.42 2.21 -0.84
N TRP A 73 -6.76 1.22 -1.66
CA TRP A 73 -6.72 -0.18 -1.23
C TRP A 73 -5.31 -0.65 -0.92
N PHE A 74 -4.32 -0.25 -1.72
CA PHE A 74 -2.93 -0.56 -1.46
C PHE A 74 -2.47 -0.01 -0.10
N SER A 75 -2.82 1.24 0.23
CA SER A 75 -2.48 1.84 1.52
C SER A 75 -2.97 1.02 2.71
N ARG A 76 -4.21 0.52 2.64
CA ARG A 76 -4.83 -0.30 3.69
C ARG A 76 -4.18 -1.66 3.83
N LEU A 77 -3.79 -2.27 2.71
CA LEU A 77 -3.08 -3.55 2.71
C LEU A 77 -1.68 -3.42 3.31
N VAL A 78 -0.95 -2.35 2.98
CA VAL A 78 0.36 -2.06 3.57
C VAL A 78 0.26 -1.83 5.07
N ASP A 79 -0.75 -1.09 5.54
CA ASP A 79 -0.98 -0.90 6.98
C ASP A 79 -1.25 -2.24 7.68
N LEU A 80 -2.07 -3.11 7.09
CA LEU A 80 -2.32 -4.46 7.63
C LEU A 80 -1.06 -5.34 7.65
N MET A 81 -0.17 -5.20 6.68
CA MET A 81 1.11 -5.91 6.65
C MET A 81 2.04 -5.48 7.78
N LYS A 82 2.01 -4.21 8.19
CA LYS A 82 2.80 -3.69 9.32
C LYS A 82 2.28 -4.12 10.69
N VAL A 83 0.97 -4.35 10.79
CA VAL A 83 0.30 -4.80 12.04
C VAL A 83 0.57 -6.29 12.34
N GLN A 84 1.11 -7.05 11.39
CA GLN A 84 1.52 -8.43 11.65
C GLN A 84 2.71 -8.41 12.64
N PRO A 85 2.58 -9.00 13.85
CA PRO A 85 3.72 -9.14 14.73
C PRO A 85 4.82 -9.88 13.98
N SER A 86 6.07 -9.46 14.19
CA SER A 86 7.20 -10.21 13.63
C SER A 86 7.06 -11.67 14.09
N GLU A 87 7.37 -12.65 13.23
CA GLU A 87 7.35 -14.08 13.64
C GLU A 87 8.22 -14.31 14.91
N ALA A 88 9.18 -13.41 15.17
CA ALA A 88 9.99 -13.35 16.38
C ALA A 88 9.21 -12.96 17.66
N GLU A 89 8.15 -12.14 17.57
CA GLU A 89 7.27 -11.81 18.70
C GLU A 89 6.28 -12.94 18.99
N CYS A 90 5.71 -13.59 17.97
CA CYS A 90 4.84 -14.76 18.17
C CYS A 90 5.59 -15.92 18.86
N ARG A 91 6.89 -16.10 18.58
CA ARG A 91 7.72 -17.10 19.27
C ARG A 91 8.00 -16.77 20.74
N LYS A 92 8.03 -15.48 21.11
CA LYS A 92 8.21 -15.09 22.52
C LYS A 92 6.98 -15.37 23.37
N VAL A 93 5.77 -15.29 22.78
CA VAL A 93 4.52 -15.58 23.50
C VAL A 93 4.35 -17.09 23.79
N LEU A 94 4.96 -17.96 22.98
CA LEU A 94 4.96 -19.42 23.18
C LEU A 94 6.09 -19.93 24.09
N LEU A 95 6.95 -19.04 24.61
CA LEU A 95 8.10 -19.37 25.47
C LEU A 95 8.06 -18.67 26.83
N VAL A 96 6.90 -18.17 27.25
CA VAL A 96 6.69 -17.80 28.66
C VAL A 96 6.01 -19.00 29.32
N ASP A 97 6.77 -19.66 30.19
CA ASP A 97 6.41 -20.81 31.02
C ASP A 97 5.06 -20.67 31.75
#